data_AF-A0A7W9XL78-F1
#
_entry.id   AF-A0A7W9XL78-F1
#
_cell.length_a   1.000
_cell.length_b   1.000
_cell.length_c   1.000
_cell.angle_alpha   90.00
_cell.angle_beta   90.00
_cell.angle_gamma   90.00
#
_symmetry.space_group_name_H-M   'P 1'
#
loop_
_entity.id
_entity.type
_entity.pdbx_description
1 polymer ?
#
loop_
_entity_poly.entity_id
_entity_poly.type
_entity_poly.pdbx_seq_one_letter_code
_entity_poly.pdbx_strand_id
1 'polypeptide(L)'
;MSIKTIVIIVVTILLTAALAQNTDKVQFAFLFANFYISKLTLMIVVAVVAFILGVLVGRPKKPKFDIEGYHDTIHKKEDPNTLSDEDRDYIN
;
A
#
# COMPACT_ATOMS: atom_id res chain seq x y z
N MET A 1 5.67 -40.14 18.55
CA MET A 1 5.48 -38.78 17.99
C MET A 1 4.05 -38.35 18.23
N SER A 2 3.79 -37.07 18.53
CA SER A 2 2.41 -36.58 18.62
C SER A 2 1.76 -36.60 17.24
N ILE A 3 0.43 -36.78 17.17
CA ILE A 3 -0.34 -36.69 15.91
C ILE A 3 -0.03 -35.38 15.16
N LYS A 4 0.18 -34.28 15.90
CA LYS A 4 0.54 -32.98 15.35
C LYS A 4 1.86 -33.03 14.59
N THR A 5 2.86 -33.72 15.15
CA THR A 5 4.18 -33.84 14.52
C THR A 5 4.12 -34.65 13.23
N ILE A 6 3.37 -35.76 13.23
CA ILE A 6 3.18 -36.60 12.03
C ILE A 6 2.48 -35.81 10.94
N VAL A 7 1.41 -35.09 11.28
CA VAL A 7 0.67 -34.23 10.34
C VAL A 7 1.57 -33.17 9.73
N ILE A 8 2.37 -32.46 10.55
CA ILE A 8 3.31 -31.44 10.07
C ILE A 8 4.31 -32.05 9.09
N ILE A 9 4.86 -33.23 9.39
CA ILE A 9 5.83 -33.90 8.51
C ILE A 9 5.19 -34.28 7.18
N VAL A 10 4.00 -34.91 7.21
CA VAL A 10 3.28 -35.31 5.99
C VAL A 10 2.98 -34.08 5.12
N VAL A 11 2.46 -33.01 5.72
CA VAL A 11 2.20 -31.76 4.99
C VAL A 11 3.48 -31.18 4.39
N THR A 12 4.58 -31.19 5.15
CA THR A 12 5.87 -30.65 4.67
C THR A 12 6.40 -31.44 3.48
N ILE A 13 6.33 -32.77 3.52
CA ILE A 13 6.75 -33.64 2.41
C ILE A 13 5.87 -33.40 1.18
N LEU A 14 4.55 -33.38 1.36
CA LEU A 14 3.61 -33.13 0.26
C LEU A 14 3.81 -31.75 -0.37
N LEU A 15 3.99 -30.71 0.45
CA LEU A 15 4.28 -29.36 -0.01
C LEU A 15 5.59 -29.34 -0.80
N THR A 16 6.66 -29.92 -0.27
CA THR A 16 7.96 -29.99 -0.94
C THR A 16 7.85 -30.72 -2.28
N ALA A 17 7.14 -31.84 -2.33
CA ALA A 17 6.91 -32.59 -3.57
C ALA A 17 6.13 -31.77 -4.60
N ALA A 18 5.07 -31.06 -4.17
CA ALA A 18 4.29 -30.19 -5.04
C ALA A 18 5.14 -29.05 -5.62
N LEU A 19 5.99 -28.42 -4.80
CA LEU A 19 6.90 -27.37 -5.26
C LEU A 19 7.92 -27.92 -6.27
N ALA A 20 8.53 -29.06 -5.96
CA ALA A 20 9.50 -29.72 -6.86
C ALA A 20 8.88 -30.08 -8.22
N GLN A 21 7.64 -30.60 -8.23
CA GLN A 21 6.91 -30.92 -9.46
C GLN A 21 6.55 -29.70 -10.32
N ASN A 22 6.47 -28.51 -9.72
CA ASN A 22 6.13 -27.27 -10.42
C ASN A 22 7.36 -26.41 -10.78
N THR A 23 8.55 -27.03 -10.83
CA THR A 23 9.81 -26.36 -11.20
C THR A 23 10.08 -26.41 -12.71
N ASP A 24 9.12 -26.86 -13.51
CA ASP A 24 9.20 -26.86 -14.98
C ASP A 24 9.60 -25.48 -15.53
N LYS A 25 10.43 -25.50 -16.57
CA LYS A 25 10.90 -24.30 -17.25
C LYS A 25 9.82 -23.73 -18.16
N VAL A 26 9.58 -22.43 -18.06
CA VAL A 26 8.79 -21.64 -18.99
C VAL A 26 9.73 -20.72 -19.74
N GLN A 27 9.55 -20.65 -21.06
CA GLN A 27 10.29 -19.72 -21.90
C GLN A 27 9.70 -18.32 -21.77
N PHE A 28 10.55 -17.35 -21.51
CA PHE A 28 10.22 -15.92 -21.50
C PHE A 28 11.02 -15.21 -22.58
N ALA A 29 10.31 -14.45 -23.41
CA ALA A 29 10.91 -13.49 -24.31
C ALA A 29 10.74 -12.10 -23.69
N PHE A 30 11.86 -11.40 -23.48
CA PHE A 30 11.84 -10.00 -23.03
C PHE A 30 12.74 -9.17 -23.93
N LEU A 31 12.13 -8.21 -24.64
CA LEU A 31 12.76 -7.38 -25.67
C LEU A 31 13.48 -8.24 -26.72
N PHE A 32 14.80 -8.42 -26.59
CA PHE A 32 15.65 -9.15 -27.52
C PHE A 32 16.27 -10.42 -26.91
N ALA A 33 15.89 -10.79 -25.69
CA ALA A 33 16.45 -11.94 -24.98
C ALA A 33 15.39 -13.02 -24.72
N ASN A 34 15.79 -14.28 -24.86
CA ASN A 34 15.01 -15.44 -24.44
C ASN A 34 15.69 -16.08 -23.24
N PHE A 35 14.95 -16.31 -22.17
CA PHE A 35 15.44 -17.00 -20.98
C PHE A 35 14.39 -17.95 -20.43
N TYR A 36 14.85 -18.94 -19.65
CA TYR A 36 14.00 -19.94 -19.04
C TYR A 36 13.96 -19.73 -17.54
N ILE A 37 12.76 -19.61 -16.99
CA ILE A 37 12.52 -19.50 -15.54
C ILE A 37 11.54 -20.59 -15.13
N SER A 38 11.66 -21.09 -13.89
CA SER A 38 10.69 -22.07 -13.39
C SER A 38 9.31 -21.43 -13.20
N LYS A 39 8.23 -22.19 -13.45
CA LYS A 39 6.84 -21.74 -13.19
C LYS A 39 6.68 -21.22 -11.76
N LEU A 40 7.30 -21.89 -10.80
CA LEU A 40 7.28 -21.53 -9.40
C LEU A 40 7.92 -20.15 -9.13
N THR A 41 9.12 -19.91 -9.66
CA THR A 41 9.80 -18.60 -9.52
C THR A 41 8.96 -17.48 -10.13
N LEU A 42 8.37 -17.72 -11.31
CA LEU A 42 7.48 -16.76 -11.96
C LEU A 42 6.28 -16.41 -11.07
N MET A 43 5.59 -17.41 -10.52
CA MET A 43 4.43 -17.18 -9.66
C MET A 43 4.78 -16.35 -8.41
N ILE A 44 5.94 -16.61 -7.80
CA ILE A 44 6.41 -15.83 -6.64
C ILE A 44 6.67 -14.37 -7.03
N VAL A 45 7.37 -14.13 -8.15
CA VAL A 45 7.65 -12.76 -8.62
C VAL A 45 6.35 -12.01 -8.89
N VAL A 46 5.40 -12.64 -9.60
CA VAL A 46 4.09 -12.04 -9.88
C VAL A 46 3.33 -11.73 -8.59
N ALA A 47 3.31 -12.65 -7.62
CA ALA A 47 2.64 -12.46 -6.35
C ALA A 47 3.24 -11.28 -5.56
N VAL A 48 4.57 -11.17 -5.50
CA VAL A 48 5.26 -10.05 -4.83
C VAL A 48 4.95 -8.72 -5.52
N VAL A 49 5.02 -8.67 -6.85
CA VAL A 49 4.71 -7.44 -7.61
C VAL A 49 3.25 -7.03 -7.39
N ALA A 50 2.30 -7.96 -7.49
CA ALA A 50 0.89 -7.71 -7.24
C ALA A 50 0.64 -7.23 -5.80
N PHE A 51 1.32 -7.82 -4.82
CA PHE A 51 1.24 -7.39 -3.42
C PHE A 51 1.75 -5.95 -3.23
N ILE A 52 2.92 -5.61 -3.79
CA ILE A 52 3.47 -4.25 -3.70
C ILE A 52 2.54 -3.23 -4.35
N LEU A 53 2.03 -3.53 -5.56
CA LEU A 53 1.06 -2.68 -6.25
C LEU A 53 -0.23 -2.53 -5.44
N GLY A 54 -0.75 -3.63 -4.88
CA GLY A 54 -1.92 -3.63 -4.03
C GLY A 54 -1.73 -2.77 -2.78
N VAL A 55 -0.57 -2.84 -2.13
CA VAL A 55 -0.24 -1.99 -0.98
C VAL A 55 -0.14 -0.52 -1.40
N LEU A 56 0.50 -0.22 -2.53
CA LEU A 56 0.66 1.16 -3.01
C LEU A 56 -0.68 1.80 -3.36
N VAL A 57 -1.56 1.07 -4.05
CA VAL A 57 -2.90 1.51 -4.43
C VAL A 57 -3.83 1.57 -3.22
N GLY A 58 -3.76 0.57 -2.34
CA GLY A 58 -4.59 0.46 -1.15
C GLY A 58 -4.18 1.38 0.00
N ARG A 59 -3.03 2.06 -0.09
CA ARG A 59 -2.57 2.97 0.96
C ARG A 59 -3.56 4.14 1.09
N PRO A 60 -4.29 4.25 2.21
CA PRO A 60 -5.23 5.35 2.40
C PRO A 60 -4.44 6.66 2.37
N LYS A 61 -4.79 7.55 1.44
CA LYS A 61 -4.27 8.92 1.47
C LYS A 61 -4.84 9.57 2.72
N LYS A 62 -3.97 10.11 3.59
CA LYS A 62 -4.43 10.92 4.73
C LYS A 62 -5.40 11.98 4.16
N PRO A 63 -6.60 12.12 4.72
CA PRO A 63 -7.49 13.19 4.29
C PRO A 63 -6.74 14.51 4.47
N LYS A 64 -6.65 15.31 3.40
CA LYS A 64 -6.06 16.66 3.40
C LYS A 64 -6.99 17.65 4.13
N PHE A 65 -7.48 17.30 5.31
CA PHE A 65 -8.05 18.28 6.21
C PHE A 65 -6.91 18.74 7.10
N ASP A 66 -6.27 19.81 6.64
CA ASP A 66 -5.34 20.59 7.43
C ASP A 66 -6.16 21.36 8.48
N ILE A 67 -6.52 20.68 9.56
CA ILE A 67 -7.26 21.28 10.69
C ILE A 67 -6.36 22.32 11.38
N GLU A 68 -5.03 22.14 11.36
CA GLU A 68 -4.07 23.11 11.90
C GLU A 68 -4.10 24.42 11.09
N GLY A 69 -4.07 24.36 9.75
CA GLY A 69 -4.20 25.54 8.90
C GLY A 69 -5.56 26.24 9.02
N TYR A 70 -6.64 25.50 9.27
CA TYR A 70 -7.97 26.10 9.51
C TYR A 70 -8.06 26.78 10.88
N HIS A 71 -7.46 26.19 11.93
CA HIS A 71 -7.41 26.83 13.24
C HIS A 71 -6.54 28.10 13.26
N ASP A 72 -5.46 28.15 12.48
CA ASP A 72 -4.62 29.35 12.41
C ASP A 72 -5.33 30.55 11.73
N THR A 73 -6.31 30.28 10.87
CA THR A 73 -7.19 31.34 10.32
C THR A 73 -8.27 31.81 11.29
N ILE A 74 -8.70 30.96 12.23
CA ILE A 74 -9.72 31.29 13.24
C ILE A 74 -9.10 32.05 14.43
N HIS A 75 -7.81 31.85 14.71
CA HIS A 75 -7.10 32.49 15.83
C HIS A 75 -6.26 33.72 15.45
N LYS A 76 -6.36 34.19 14.20
CA LYS A 76 -5.80 35.48 13.83
C LYS A 76 -6.60 36.56 14.56
N LYS A 77 -6.04 37.08 15.66
CA LYS A 77 -6.58 38.18 16.48
C LYS A 77 -7.41 39.11 15.59
N GLU A 78 -8.72 39.10 15.83
CA GLU A 78 -9.66 40.03 15.22
C GLU A 78 -9.07 41.43 15.36
N ASP A 79 -8.80 42.07 14.23
CA ASP A 79 -8.52 43.49 14.20
C ASP A 79 -9.75 44.18 14.80
N PRO A 80 -9.64 44.97 15.88
CA PRO A 80 -10.80 45.62 16.51
C PRO A 80 -11.52 46.59 15.54
N ASN A 81 -10.94 46.86 14.37
CA ASN A 81 -11.56 47.60 13.28
C ASN A 81 -12.41 46.71 12.35
N THR A 82 -13.50 46.15 12.87
CA THR A 82 -14.52 45.48 12.04
C THR A 82 -15.56 46.45 11.48
N LEU A 83 -15.59 47.70 11.94
CA LEU A 83 -16.53 48.72 11.45
C LEU A 83 -16.00 49.40 10.17
N SER A 84 -16.91 49.56 9.20
CA SER A 84 -16.67 50.36 8.00
C SER A 84 -16.50 51.83 8.37
N ASP A 85 -15.86 52.62 7.49
CA ASP A 85 -15.62 54.04 7.76
C ASP A 85 -16.94 54.83 7.91
N GLU A 86 -18.00 54.39 7.23
CA GLU A 86 -19.35 54.95 7.35
C GLU A 86 -19.95 54.69 8.74
N ASP A 87 -19.78 53.48 9.30
CA ASP A 87 -20.35 53.11 10.60
C ASP A 87 -19.66 53.83 11.78
N ARG A 88 -18.42 54.29 11.59
CA ARG A 88 -17.66 55.04 12.61
C ARG A 88 -18.24 56.41 12.89
N ASP A 89 -18.77 57.06 11.86
CA ASP A 89 -19.31 58.43 11.95
C ASP A 89 -20.64 58.48 12.72
N TYR A 90 -21.29 57.32 12.91
CA TYR A 90 -22.53 57.19 13.70
C TYR A 90 -22.32 57.05 15.21
N ILE A 91 -21.11 56.74 15.67
CA ILE A 91 -20.80 56.50 17.09
C ILE A 91 -20.25 57.76 17.79
N ASN A 92 -19.84 58.77 17.02
CA ASN A 92 -19.36 60.07 17.52
C ASN A 92 -20.48 61.12 17.57
#